data_AF-A0A2J8X2I2-F1
#
_entry.id   AF-A0A2J8X2I2-F1
#
_cell.length_a   1.000
_cell.length_b   1.000
_cell.length_c   1.000
_cell.angle_alpha   90.00
_cell.angle_beta   90.00
_cell.angle_gamma   90.00
#
_symmetry.space_group_name_H-M   'P 1'
#
loop_
_entity.id
_entity.type
_entity.pdbx_description
1 polymer ?
#
loop_
_entity_poly.entity_id
_entity_poly.type
_entity_poly.pdbx_seq_one_letter_code
_entity_poly.pdbx_strand_id
1 'polypeptide(L)'
;MSLRPRKSPVYVHPQIIGVLSDFQHDLLARSVEKRILLQQQELVRSILEPNFRYPWSIPFTLKPELLAPLQSEGLAITYGLLEECGLRMELDNPRSTWDVEAKMPLSALYGTLSLLQQLAEA
;
A
#
# COMPACT_ATOMS: atom_id res chain seq x y z
N MET A 1 31.57 -14.48 -24.56
CA MET A 1 30.22 -14.01 -24.92
C MET A 1 29.40 -13.90 -23.64
N SER A 2 29.02 -12.67 -23.28
CA SER A 2 28.24 -12.36 -22.08
C SER A 2 26.75 -12.64 -22.36
N LEU A 3 26.16 -13.60 -21.65
CA LEU A 3 24.71 -13.78 -21.62
C LEU A 3 24.15 -12.82 -20.57
N ARG A 4 23.68 -11.65 -21.02
CA ARG A 4 22.83 -10.80 -20.17
C ARG A 4 21.55 -11.58 -19.87
N PRO A 5 21.12 -11.72 -18.61
CA PRO A 5 19.80 -12.26 -18.32
C PRO A 5 18.75 -11.30 -18.88
N ARG A 6 17.84 -11.82 -19.71
CA ARG A 6 16.63 -11.11 -20.15
C ARG A 6 15.86 -10.70 -18.89
N LYS A 7 15.54 -9.41 -18.75
CA LYS A 7 14.56 -8.94 -17.77
C LYS A 7 13.27 -9.75 -18.03
N SER A 8 12.90 -10.58 -17.06
CA SER A 8 11.65 -11.33 -17.14
C SER A 8 10.50 -10.31 -17.02
N PRO A 9 9.47 -10.37 -17.88
CA PRO A 9 8.28 -9.56 -17.67
C PRO A 9 7.68 -9.96 -16.31
N VAL A 10 7.32 -8.97 -15.51
CA VAL A 10 6.73 -9.17 -14.18
C VAL A 10 5.39 -9.88 -14.38
N TYR A 11 5.37 -11.20 -14.22
CA TYR A 11 4.12 -11.97 -14.17
C TYR A 11 3.51 -11.75 -12.79
N VAL A 12 2.52 -10.87 -12.74
CA VAL A 12 1.72 -10.64 -11.55
C VAL A 12 0.56 -11.62 -11.64
N HIS A 13 0.40 -12.46 -10.62
CA HIS A 13 -0.72 -13.37 -10.56
C HIS A 13 -2.03 -12.55 -10.51
N PRO A 14 -3.01 -12.76 -11.41
CA PRO A 14 -4.28 -12.02 -11.39
C PRO A 14 -5.05 -12.08 -10.06
N GLN A 15 -4.72 -13.05 -9.21
CA GLN A 15 -5.28 -13.23 -7.88
C GLN A 15 -4.75 -12.20 -6.89
N ILE A 16 -3.56 -11.62 -7.07
CA ILE A 16 -3.03 -10.58 -6.17
C ILE A 16 -3.82 -9.28 -6.33
N ILE A 17 -4.21 -8.93 -7.57
CA ILE A 17 -5.02 -7.75 -7.87
C ILE A 17 -6.49 -8.03 -7.56
N GLY A 18 -6.98 -9.23 -7.83
CA GLY A 18 -8.36 -9.64 -7.54
C GLY A 18 -8.69 -9.83 -6.05
N VAL A 19 -7.72 -9.68 -5.14
CA VAL A 19 -7.96 -9.63 -3.69
C VAL A 19 -8.47 -8.26 -3.26
N LEU A 20 -8.12 -7.20 -4.00
CA LEU A 20 -8.54 -5.84 -3.68
C LEU A 20 -9.96 -5.57 -4.20
N SER A 21 -10.73 -4.75 -3.49
CA SER A 21 -12.09 -4.37 -3.89
C SER A 21 -12.09 -3.45 -5.12
N ASP A 22 -13.21 -3.41 -5.85
CA ASP A 22 -13.39 -2.47 -6.98
C ASP A 22 -13.12 -1.01 -6.54
N PHE A 23 -13.54 -0.67 -5.32
CA PHE A 23 -13.26 0.63 -4.71
C PHE A 23 -11.76 0.87 -4.51
N GLN A 24 -11.00 -0.14 -4.05
CA GLN A 24 -9.54 -0.04 -3.98
C GLN A 24 -8.90 0.12 -5.36
N HIS A 25 -9.42 -0.52 -6.42
CA HIS A 25 -8.91 -0.31 -7.78
C HIS A 25 -9.12 1.12 -8.26
N ASP A 26 -10.28 1.73 -8.00
CA ASP A 26 -10.55 3.13 -8.31
C ASP A 26 -9.61 4.08 -7.57
N LEU A 27 -9.37 3.82 -6.28
CA LEU A 27 -8.42 4.60 -5.49
C LEU A 27 -6.98 4.44 -6.01
N LEU A 28 -6.57 3.24 -6.42
CA LEU A 28 -5.26 2.99 -7.02
C LEU A 28 -5.09 3.72 -8.35
N ALA A 29 -6.11 3.77 -9.19
CA ALA A 29 -6.08 4.55 -10.44
C ALA A 29 -5.83 6.04 -10.13
N ARG A 30 -6.54 6.61 -9.15
CA ARG A 30 -6.32 7.99 -8.69
C ARG A 30 -4.93 8.19 -8.08
N SER A 31 -4.38 7.20 -7.38
CA SER A 31 -3.01 7.26 -6.87
C SER A 31 -1.97 7.37 -7.98
N VAL A 32 -2.16 6.68 -9.11
CA VAL A 32 -1.31 6.78 -10.31
C VAL A 32 -1.38 8.19 -10.88
N GLU A 33 -2.59 8.71 -11.10
CA GLU A 33 -2.81 10.05 -11.65
C GLU A 33 -2.16 11.14 -10.79
N LYS A 34 -2.24 11.00 -9.45
CA LYS A 34 -1.64 11.92 -8.49
C LYS A 34 -0.14 11.72 -8.28
N ARG A 35 0.45 10.65 -8.83
CA ARG A 35 1.87 10.29 -8.69
C ARG A 35 2.31 10.13 -7.23
N ILE A 36 1.48 9.48 -6.42
CA ILE A 36 1.72 9.26 -4.97
C ILE A 36 2.01 7.80 -4.62
N LEU A 37 2.19 6.94 -5.62
CA LEU A 37 2.39 5.49 -5.46
C LEU A 37 3.62 5.17 -4.57
N LEU A 38 4.75 5.86 -4.79
CA LEU A 38 5.96 5.66 -4.00
C LEU A 38 5.73 5.97 -2.51
N GLN A 39 5.13 7.12 -2.22
CA GLN A 39 4.82 7.53 -0.85
C GLN A 39 3.86 6.56 -0.18
N GLN A 40 2.83 6.09 -0.89
CA GLN A 40 1.90 5.08 -0.39
C GLN A 40 2.60 3.74 -0.13
N GLN A 41 3.47 3.30 -1.04
CA GLN A 41 4.24 2.07 -0.89
C GLN A 41 5.13 2.12 0.35
N GLU A 42 5.84 3.23 0.57
CA GLU A 42 6.68 3.44 1.76
C GLU A 42 5.86 3.45 3.05
N LEU A 43 4.70 4.12 3.04
CA LEU A 43 3.79 4.13 4.18
C LEU A 43 3.32 2.72 4.52
N VAL A 44 2.84 1.97 3.53
CA VAL A 44 2.36 0.59 3.72
C VAL A 44 3.48 -0.31 4.22
N ARG A 45 4.71 -0.19 3.69
CA ARG A 45 5.88 -0.91 4.19
C ARG A 45 6.15 -0.59 5.66
N SER A 46 6.07 0.68 6.04
CA SER A 46 6.33 1.12 7.43
C SER A 46 5.32 0.57 8.43
N ILE A 47 4.12 0.19 7.98
CA ILE A 47 3.11 -0.51 8.78
C ILE A 47 3.37 -2.01 8.78
N LEU A 48 3.59 -2.62 7.60
CA LEU A 48 3.76 -4.07 7.47
C LEU A 48 4.99 -4.57 8.23
N GLU A 49 6.18 -4.04 7.96
CA GLU A 49 7.45 -4.58 8.47
C GLU A 49 7.48 -4.77 10.00
N PRO A 50 7.14 -3.77 10.83
CA PRO A 50 7.17 -3.96 12.28
C PRO A 50 6.02 -4.82 12.80
N ASN A 51 4.87 -4.83 12.14
CA ASN A 51 3.65 -5.45 12.68
C ASN A 51 3.42 -6.90 12.18
N PHE A 52 4.04 -7.31 11.08
CA PHE A 52 3.76 -8.57 10.36
C PHE A 52 3.84 -9.84 11.23
N ARG A 53 4.73 -9.83 12.23
CA ARG A 53 4.99 -10.99 13.11
C ARG A 53 3.93 -11.18 14.20
N TYR A 54 3.12 -10.17 14.49
CA TYR A 54 2.19 -10.20 15.61
C TYR A 54 0.86 -10.84 15.19
N PRO A 55 0.45 -11.94 15.85
CA PRO A 55 -0.82 -12.60 15.58
C PRO A 55 -2.00 -12.03 16.39
N TRP A 56 -1.80 -10.92 17.11
CA TRP A 56 -2.82 -10.23 17.89
C TRP A 56 -2.79 -8.73 17.58
N SER A 57 -3.84 -8.03 17.98
CA SER A 57 -3.98 -6.61 17.69
C SER A 57 -3.02 -5.76 18.52
N ILE A 58 -2.32 -4.82 17.89
CA ILE A 58 -1.37 -3.92 18.56
C ILE A 58 -1.52 -2.48 18.07
N PRO A 59 -1.41 -1.47 18.94
CA PRO A 59 -1.44 -0.09 18.49
C PRO A 59 -0.16 0.25 17.71
N PHE A 60 -0.30 1.04 16.66
CA PHE A 60 0.83 1.66 15.96
C PHE A 60 0.53 3.13 15.68
N THR A 61 1.56 3.87 15.31
CA THR A 61 1.44 5.29 14.94
C THR A 61 2.09 5.50 13.59
N LEU A 62 1.35 6.12 12.66
CA LEU A 62 1.85 6.50 11.35
C LEU A 62 2.94 7.56 11.50
N LYS A 63 3.99 7.42 10.69
CA LYS A 63 5.11 8.35 10.68
C LYS A 63 4.71 9.64 9.97
N PRO A 64 4.70 10.82 10.64
CA PRO A 64 4.30 12.08 10.03
C PRO A 64 5.09 12.42 8.76
N GLU A 65 6.35 11.99 8.67
CA GLU A 65 7.24 12.25 7.54
C GLU A 65 6.78 11.52 6.27
N LEU A 66 6.08 10.38 6.42
CA LEU A 66 5.50 9.64 5.31
C LEU A 66 4.10 10.17 4.92
N LEU A 67 3.44 10.90 5.83
CA LEU A 67 2.15 11.53 5.58
C LEU A 67 2.29 12.92 4.96
N ALA A 68 3.29 13.71 5.35
CA ALA A 68 3.46 15.09 4.91
C ALA A 68 3.52 15.28 3.37
N PRO A 69 4.12 14.37 2.58
CA PRO A 69 4.08 14.47 1.12
C PRO A 69 2.70 14.19 0.51
N LEU A 70 1.85 13.45 1.23
CA LEU A 70 0.47 13.18 0.84
C LEU A 70 -0.37 14.41 1.18
N GLN A 71 -0.51 15.31 0.21
CA GLN A 71 -1.45 16.45 0.29
C GLN A 71 -2.86 15.97 0.67
N SER A 72 -3.75 16.87 1.12
CA SER A 72 -5.08 16.51 1.66
C SER A 72 -5.86 15.45 0.85
N GLU A 73 -5.95 15.58 -0.47
CA GLU A 73 -6.63 14.58 -1.31
C GLU A 73 -5.86 13.26 -1.40
N GLY A 74 -4.52 13.32 -1.53
CA GLY A 74 -3.67 12.13 -1.55
C GLY A 74 -3.72 11.37 -0.22
N LEU A 75 -3.85 12.09 0.89
CA LEU A 75 -4.05 11.50 2.22
C LEU A 75 -5.40 10.77 2.29
N ALA A 76 -6.49 11.40 1.83
CA ALA A 76 -7.81 10.78 1.80
C ALA A 76 -7.85 9.50 0.93
N ILE A 77 -7.21 9.52 -0.25
CA ILE A 77 -7.08 8.33 -1.11
C ILE A 77 -6.30 7.23 -0.38
N THR A 78 -5.19 7.59 0.26
CA THR A 78 -4.34 6.64 0.99
C THR A 78 -5.08 6.01 2.16
N TYR A 79 -5.85 6.80 2.91
CA TYR A 79 -6.62 6.30 4.05
C TYR A 79 -7.73 5.37 3.59
N GLY A 80 -8.45 5.68 2.51
CA GLY A 80 -9.43 4.77 1.93
C GLY A 80 -8.82 3.41 1.54
N LEU A 81 -7.61 3.39 0.97
CA LEU A 81 -6.90 2.14 0.66
C LEU A 81 -6.59 1.31 1.92
N LEU A 82 -6.15 1.98 3.00
CA LEU A 82 -5.82 1.33 4.28
C LEU A 82 -7.06 0.85 5.04
N GLU A 83 -8.17 1.59 4.96
CA GLU A 83 -9.46 1.23 5.55
C GLU A 83 -10.04 -0.03 4.92
N GLU A 84 -9.95 -0.15 3.60
CA GLU A 84 -10.33 -1.36 2.88
C GLU A 84 -9.39 -2.55 3.18
N CYS A 85 -8.20 -2.29 3.72
CA CYS A 85 -7.34 -3.33 4.28
C CYS A 85 -7.68 -3.68 5.74
N GLY A 86 -8.75 -3.13 6.33
CA GLY A 86 -9.19 -3.41 7.69
C GLY A 86 -8.51 -2.56 8.77
N LEU A 87 -7.77 -1.51 8.40
CA LEU A 87 -7.18 -0.58 9.35
C LEU A 87 -8.11 0.61 9.61
N ARG A 88 -8.34 0.98 10.87
CA ARG A 88 -9.11 2.18 11.18
C ARG A 88 -8.26 3.44 11.02
N MET A 89 -8.61 4.34 10.11
CA MET A 89 -7.90 5.58 9.85
C MET A 89 -8.69 6.80 10.36
N GLU A 90 -7.99 7.84 10.82
CA GLU A 90 -8.58 9.08 11.31
C GLU A 90 -7.71 10.26 10.83
N LEU A 91 -8.29 11.26 10.15
CA LEU A 91 -7.54 12.34 9.48
C LEU A 91 -6.72 13.20 10.46
N ASP A 92 -7.19 13.35 11.69
CA ASP A 92 -6.61 14.17 12.76
C ASP A 92 -5.82 13.33 13.78
N ASN A 93 -5.80 12.01 13.63
CA ASN A 93 -5.16 11.11 14.58
C ASN A 93 -4.31 10.05 13.85
N PRO A 94 -2.97 10.14 13.92
CA PRO A 94 -2.07 9.22 13.23
C PRO A 94 -2.02 7.82 13.88
N ARG A 95 -2.78 7.57 14.94
CA ARG A 95 -2.80 6.27 15.62
C ARG A 95 -3.81 5.35 14.97
N SER A 96 -3.42 4.09 14.86
CA SER A 96 -4.32 3.03 14.44
C SER A 96 -3.95 1.74 15.18
N THR A 97 -4.71 0.69 14.91
CA THR A 97 -4.52 -0.63 15.51
C THR A 97 -4.30 -1.63 14.39
N TRP A 98 -3.18 -2.33 14.48
CA TRP A 98 -2.89 -3.50 13.65
C TRP A 98 -3.84 -4.62 14.06
N ASP A 99 -4.32 -5.39 13.08
CA ASP A 99 -5.06 -6.63 13.30
C ASP A 99 -4.54 -7.73 12.38
N VAL A 100 -4.68 -8.99 12.78
CA VAL A 100 -4.25 -10.14 11.98
C VAL A 100 -5.00 -10.23 10.66
N GLU A 101 -6.26 -9.81 10.63
CA GLU A 101 -7.10 -9.80 9.42
C GLU A 101 -6.59 -8.78 8.39
N ALA A 102 -5.94 -7.71 8.83
CA ALA A 102 -5.36 -6.71 7.94
C ALA A 102 -4.09 -7.20 7.22
N LYS A 103 -3.48 -8.29 7.69
CA LYS A 103 -2.18 -8.76 7.19
C LYS A 103 -2.20 -9.11 5.71
N MET A 104 -3.18 -9.92 5.27
CA MET A 104 -3.26 -10.37 3.88
C MET A 104 -3.68 -9.24 2.93
N PRO A 105 -4.75 -8.46 3.22
CA PRO A 105 -5.11 -7.30 2.41
C PRO A 105 -3.98 -6.28 2.27
N LEU A 106 -3.31 -5.94 3.37
CA LEU A 106 -2.23 -4.94 3.35
C LEU A 106 -0.99 -5.45 2.58
N SER A 107 -0.71 -6.77 2.63
CA SER A 107 0.33 -7.39 1.80
C SER A 107 0.00 -7.33 0.31
N ALA A 108 -1.27 -7.58 -0.06
CA ALA A 108 -1.74 -7.48 -1.44
C ALA A 108 -1.68 -6.03 -1.96
N LEU A 109 -2.06 -5.06 -1.12
CA LEU A 109 -1.92 -3.64 -1.42
C LEU A 109 -0.46 -3.25 -1.65
N TYR A 110 0.46 -3.67 -0.77
CA TYR A 110 1.89 -3.42 -0.94
C TYR A 110 2.45 -4.00 -2.26
N GLY A 111 2.08 -5.24 -2.58
CA GLY A 111 2.48 -5.88 -3.85
C GLY A 111 1.94 -5.12 -5.07
N THR A 112 0.69 -4.68 -5.01
CA THR A 112 0.05 -3.91 -6.09
C THR A 112 0.68 -2.55 -6.28
N LEU A 113 0.91 -1.79 -5.20
CA LEU A 113 1.63 -0.51 -5.25
C LEU A 113 3.04 -0.67 -5.82
N SER A 114 3.75 -1.72 -5.42
CA SER A 114 5.10 -2.01 -5.92
C SER A 114 5.13 -2.26 -7.42
N LEU A 115 4.16 -3.02 -7.92
CA LEU A 115 3.99 -3.26 -9.35
C LEU A 115 3.67 -1.98 -10.11
N LEU A 116 2.66 -1.22 -9.64
CA LEU A 116 2.23 0.00 -10.31
C LEU A 116 3.35 1.03 -10.35
N GLN A 117 4.13 1.15 -9.28
CA GLN A 117 5.31 2.02 -9.25
C GLN A 117 6.33 1.61 -10.33
N GLN A 118 6.64 0.32 -10.45
CA GLN A 118 7.56 -0.18 -11.47
C GLN A 118 7.06 0.09 -12.89
N LEU A 119 5.74 -0.01 -13.12
CA LEU A 119 5.14 0.25 -14.43
C LEU A 119 5.06 1.75 -14.75
N ALA A 120 4.87 2.59 -13.74
CA ALA A 120 4.84 4.04 -13.90
C ALA A 120 6.24 4.65 -14.14
N GLU A 121 7.30 3.97 -13.71
CA GLU A 121 8.71 4.34 -13.94
C GLU A 121 9.31 3.75 -15.23
N ALA A 122 8.62 2.79 -15.87
CA ALA A 122 9.07 2.10 -17.08
C ALA A 122 8.93 2.96 -18.35
#